data_AF-A0A0W0Z339-F1
#
_entry.id   AF-A0A0W0Z339-F1
#
_cell.length_a   1.000
_cell.length_b   1.000
_cell.length_c   1.000
_cell.angle_alpha   90.00
_cell.angle_beta   90.00
_cell.angle_gamma   90.00
#
_symmetry.space_group_name_H-M   'P 1'
#
loop_
_entity.id
_entity.type
_entity.pdbx_description
1 polymer ?
#
loop_
_entity_poly.entity_id
_entity_poly.type
_entity_poly.pdbx_seq_one_letter_code
_entity_poly.pdbx_strand_id
1 'polypeptide(L)'
;MTEKIINLSPLETPQAYYDQNAAELGIVPDGTGLQIVFKINGENYVFAGPRGGSVLTVNGGTVENKNDLFLAQLAEEIEEETFGVLKVTHSKETGYQLSVNGKQHALTLQDDKSYLSYKPGKYAYVTFTAVCKTVTIEELEAAQMQMNPTAAFWNQIGNFLFPHTRNAPKDDTFSVYWESQSAARANLIAKLSQSDENLLLIKPTVVFGTETIAQALAKLNDIKSYGELMTMFKHTVGRYSERPGYYVFTTSELVRAVNNEAIKEVNDYKGNKVASGIFNDSAVKAILPSFIPSQISVGNSRDSLFASPNTVSSSSEQQALQMSYS
;
A
#
# COMPACT_ATOMS: atom_id res chain seq x y z
N MET A 1 -24.62 1.22 -3.81
CA MET A 1 -23.18 1.54 -3.80
C MET A 1 -22.80 1.56 -5.25
N THR A 2 -22.15 2.63 -5.69
CA THR A 2 -21.80 2.80 -7.09
C THR A 2 -20.30 2.92 -7.17
N GLU A 3 -19.75 2.25 -8.16
CA GLU A 3 -18.34 2.03 -8.33
C GLU A 3 -18.01 2.26 -9.80
N LYS A 4 -17.05 3.15 -10.08
CA LYS A 4 -16.71 3.47 -11.48
C LYS A 4 -15.29 3.98 -11.62
N ILE A 5 -14.73 3.71 -12.79
CA ILE A 5 -13.50 4.37 -13.24
C ILE A 5 -13.88 5.80 -13.65
N ILE A 6 -13.07 6.76 -13.25
CA ILE A 6 -13.22 8.18 -13.54
C ILE A 6 -11.93 8.72 -14.14
N ASN A 7 -12.04 9.82 -14.89
CA ASN A 7 -10.89 10.61 -15.29
C ASN A 7 -10.76 11.79 -14.33
N LEU A 8 -9.76 11.74 -13.46
CA LEU A 8 -9.56 12.72 -12.41
C LEU A 8 -8.07 12.85 -12.10
N SER A 9 -7.58 14.09 -12.06
CA SER A 9 -6.22 14.42 -11.63
C SER A 9 -6.17 14.62 -10.11
N PRO A 10 -5.12 14.17 -9.40
CA PRO A 10 -4.97 14.46 -7.97
C PRO A 10 -4.57 15.91 -7.68
N LEU A 11 -4.37 16.74 -8.71
CA LEU A 11 -4.23 18.20 -8.57
C LEU A 11 -5.58 18.92 -8.47
N GLU A 12 -6.69 18.20 -8.53
CA GLU A 12 -8.02 18.73 -8.23
C GLU A 12 -8.32 18.62 -6.72
N THR A 13 -9.20 19.48 -6.21
CA THR A 13 -9.68 19.40 -4.83
C THR A 13 -10.93 18.52 -4.74
N PRO A 14 -11.17 17.84 -3.60
CA PRO A 14 -12.43 17.14 -3.34
C PRO A 14 -13.67 18.02 -3.57
N GLN A 15 -13.61 19.27 -3.13
CA GLN A 15 -14.71 20.22 -3.30
C GLN A 15 -14.96 20.55 -4.77
N ALA A 16 -13.92 20.83 -5.57
CA ALA A 16 -14.07 21.14 -6.98
C ALA A 16 -14.65 19.96 -7.78
N TYR A 17 -14.21 18.74 -7.47
CA TYR A 17 -14.76 17.54 -8.09
C TYR A 17 -16.23 17.33 -7.72
N TYR A 18 -16.58 17.57 -6.45
CA TYR A 18 -17.98 17.54 -6.00
C TYR A 18 -18.83 18.58 -6.72
N ASP A 19 -18.39 19.83 -6.82
CA ASP A 19 -19.18 20.91 -7.41
C ASP A 19 -19.54 20.62 -8.88
N GLN A 20 -18.63 19.97 -9.61
CA GLN A 20 -18.87 19.53 -11.00
C GLN A 20 -19.81 18.33 -11.12
N ASN A 21 -19.92 17.52 -10.06
CA ASN A 21 -20.63 16.24 -10.06
C ASN A 21 -21.72 16.15 -8.98
N ALA A 22 -22.16 17.28 -8.42
CA ALA A 22 -23.02 17.33 -7.23
C ALA A 22 -24.39 16.65 -7.45
N ALA A 23 -24.87 16.63 -8.70
CA ALA A 23 -26.10 15.93 -9.06
C ALA A 23 -25.98 14.40 -8.90
N GLU A 24 -24.76 13.85 -8.99
CA GLU A 24 -24.47 12.43 -8.80
C GLU A 24 -23.93 12.14 -7.40
N LEU A 25 -22.98 12.95 -6.94
CA LEU A 25 -22.30 12.80 -5.66
C LEU A 25 -23.13 13.52 -4.60
N GLY A 26 -23.88 12.78 -3.79
CA GLY A 26 -24.62 13.35 -2.65
C GLY A 26 -23.74 13.80 -1.48
N ILE A 27 -22.40 13.73 -1.61
CA ILE A 27 -21.42 14.11 -0.58
C ILE A 27 -20.09 14.48 -1.26
N VAL A 28 -19.36 15.44 -0.67
CA VAL A 28 -17.97 15.73 -1.05
C VAL A 28 -17.08 14.53 -0.70
N PRO A 29 -16.16 14.08 -1.58
CA PRO A 29 -15.23 13.01 -1.27
C PRO A 29 -14.56 13.18 0.08
N ASP A 30 -14.58 12.11 0.87
CA ASP A 30 -14.15 12.06 2.26
C ASP A 30 -13.01 11.06 2.50
N GLY A 31 -12.57 10.35 1.46
CA GLY A 31 -11.35 9.56 1.50
C GLY A 31 -10.60 9.52 0.17
N THR A 32 -9.29 9.30 0.26
CA THR A 32 -8.38 9.27 -0.88
C THR A 32 -7.32 8.18 -0.73
N GLY A 33 -6.85 7.60 -1.83
CA GLY A 33 -5.75 6.64 -1.81
C GLY A 33 -4.94 6.56 -3.09
N LEU A 34 -3.79 5.89 -3.04
CA LEU A 34 -2.92 5.64 -4.19
C LEU A 34 -2.55 4.17 -4.33
N GLN A 35 -2.82 3.62 -5.51
CA GLN A 35 -2.24 2.37 -5.96
C GLN A 35 -1.00 2.64 -6.81
N ILE A 36 0.17 2.15 -6.38
CA ILE A 36 1.40 2.22 -7.15
C ILE A 36 1.69 0.85 -7.79
N VAL A 37 1.79 0.83 -9.11
CA VAL A 37 2.23 -0.33 -9.89
C VAL A 37 3.70 -0.16 -10.26
N PHE A 38 4.55 -1.04 -9.73
CA PHE A 38 5.97 -1.10 -10.03
C PHE A 38 6.20 -2.06 -11.20
N LYS A 39 6.67 -1.56 -12.34
CA LYS A 39 6.96 -2.39 -13.52
C LYS A 39 8.43 -2.78 -13.51
N ILE A 40 8.73 -4.05 -13.24
CA ILE A 40 10.09 -4.55 -13.03
C ILE A 40 10.28 -5.81 -13.85
N ASN A 41 11.23 -5.78 -14.79
CA ASN A 41 11.64 -6.95 -15.60
C ASN A 41 10.48 -7.71 -16.29
N GLY A 42 9.47 -7.00 -16.78
CA GLY A 42 8.32 -7.59 -17.46
C GLY A 42 7.19 -8.08 -16.55
N GLU A 43 7.39 -8.04 -15.24
CA GLU A 43 6.36 -8.32 -14.23
C GLU A 43 5.89 -7.01 -13.57
N ASN A 44 4.67 -7.00 -13.04
CA ASN A 44 4.09 -5.83 -12.40
C ASN A 44 3.76 -6.12 -10.94
N TYR A 45 4.29 -5.31 -10.05
CA TYR A 45 4.20 -5.46 -8.59
C TYR A 45 3.39 -4.35 -7.96
N VAL A 46 2.81 -4.62 -6.79
CA VAL A 46 2.11 -3.66 -5.94
C VAL A 46 2.65 -3.79 -4.52
N PHE A 47 2.81 -2.65 -3.86
CA PHE A 47 3.16 -2.57 -2.45
C PHE A 47 1.88 -2.31 -1.65
N ALA A 48 1.52 -3.18 -0.72
CA ALA A 48 0.29 -3.04 0.08
C ALA A 48 0.50 -3.44 1.54
N GLY A 49 -0.21 -2.75 2.43
CA GLY A 49 -0.07 -2.88 3.87
C GLY A 49 -1.20 -3.70 4.50
N PRO A 50 -0.95 -4.37 5.65
CA PRO A 50 -1.99 -5.02 6.42
C PRO A 50 -2.89 -4.00 7.13
N ARG A 51 -4.20 -4.25 7.10
CA ARG A 51 -5.25 -3.60 7.88
C ARG A 51 -5.73 -4.55 8.99
N GLY A 52 -6.30 -3.99 10.06
CA GLY A 52 -6.83 -4.78 11.17
C GLY A 52 -7.78 -5.89 10.69
N GLY A 53 -7.69 -7.08 11.30
CA GLY A 53 -8.47 -8.25 10.91
C GLY A 53 -7.86 -9.10 9.78
N SER A 54 -6.56 -8.99 9.51
CA SER A 54 -5.83 -9.81 8.52
C SER A 54 -6.27 -9.61 7.06
N VAL A 55 -6.55 -8.35 6.69
CA VAL A 55 -6.97 -7.95 5.34
C VAL A 55 -5.96 -6.94 4.78
N LEU A 56 -5.71 -6.92 3.47
CA LEU A 56 -4.84 -5.92 2.82
C LEU A 56 -5.61 -4.65 2.45
N THR A 57 -4.96 -3.50 2.50
CA THR A 57 -5.48 -2.24 1.96
C THR A 57 -4.45 -1.57 1.07
N VAL A 58 -4.93 -0.92 0.00
CA VAL A 58 -4.12 0.04 -0.76
C VAL A 58 -3.95 1.31 0.09
N ASN A 59 -2.84 2.01 -0.11
CA ASN A 59 -2.49 3.20 0.64
C ASN A 59 -3.58 4.26 0.53
N GLY A 60 -3.95 4.88 1.64
CA GLY A 60 -4.90 5.98 1.69
C GLY A 60 -5.63 6.11 3.00
N GLY A 61 -6.38 7.20 3.13
CA GLY A 61 -7.11 7.50 4.35
C GLY A 61 -8.11 8.61 4.18
N THR A 62 -8.29 9.40 5.24
CA THR A 62 -9.43 10.33 5.36
C THR A 62 -9.03 11.69 4.82
N VAL A 63 -9.94 12.33 4.07
CA VAL A 63 -9.73 13.72 3.64
C VAL A 63 -10.10 14.65 4.79
N GLU A 64 -9.08 15.20 5.45
CA GLU A 64 -9.25 16.14 6.57
C GLU A 64 -9.65 17.55 6.08
N ASN A 65 -9.10 17.99 4.95
CA ASN A 65 -9.43 19.28 4.33
C ASN A 65 -9.86 19.12 2.88
N LYS A 66 -11.15 19.38 2.62
CA LYS A 66 -11.81 19.22 1.31
C LYS A 66 -11.42 20.29 0.28
N ASN A 67 -10.74 21.35 0.71
CA ASN A 67 -10.25 22.42 -0.16
C ASN A 67 -8.77 22.24 -0.54
N ASP A 68 -8.06 21.30 0.09
CA ASP A 68 -6.72 20.93 -0.35
C ASP A 68 -6.78 19.94 -1.50
N LEU A 69 -5.71 19.88 -2.30
CA LEU A 69 -5.63 18.95 -3.42
C LEU A 69 -5.62 17.50 -2.91
N PHE A 70 -6.23 16.58 -3.66
CA PHE A 70 -6.12 15.15 -3.35
C PHE A 70 -4.68 14.69 -3.16
N LEU A 71 -3.74 15.26 -3.93
CA LEU A 71 -2.31 14.97 -3.84
C LEU A 71 -1.71 15.26 -2.46
N ALA A 72 -2.12 16.36 -1.80
CA ALA A 72 -1.56 16.73 -0.51
C ALA A 72 -1.91 15.67 0.55
N GLN A 73 -3.19 15.32 0.63
CA GLN A 73 -3.72 14.29 1.51
C GLN A 73 -3.11 12.92 1.21
N LEU A 74 -2.99 12.57 -0.08
CA LEU A 74 -2.43 11.31 -0.52
C LEU A 74 -0.93 11.18 -0.21
N ALA A 75 -0.16 12.26 -0.33
CA ALA A 75 1.26 12.24 0.00
C ALA A 75 1.48 12.02 1.50
N GLU A 76 0.67 12.69 2.33
CA GLU A 76 0.65 12.49 3.78
C GLU A 76 0.26 11.06 4.14
N GLU A 77 -0.84 10.54 3.63
CA GLU A 77 -1.32 9.18 3.92
C GLU A 77 -0.32 8.10 3.49
N ILE A 78 0.32 8.24 2.32
CA ILE A 78 1.36 7.27 1.91
C ILE A 78 2.55 7.34 2.87
N GLU A 79 3.00 8.53 3.25
CA GLU A 79 4.13 8.69 4.15
C GLU A 79 3.79 8.16 5.55
N GLU A 80 2.59 8.42 6.08
CA GLU A 80 2.17 7.87 7.37
C GLU A 80 1.99 6.35 7.33
N GLU A 81 1.24 5.86 6.35
CA GLU A 81 0.86 4.45 6.30
C GLU A 81 2.04 3.56 5.97
N THR A 82 2.98 4.00 5.12
CA THR A 82 4.23 3.28 4.81
C THR A 82 5.35 3.61 5.79
N PHE A 83 5.08 4.44 6.79
CA PHE A 83 6.07 4.95 7.71
C PHE A 83 7.25 5.58 6.98
N GLY A 84 7.03 6.38 5.94
CA GLY A 84 8.03 7.09 5.16
C GLY A 84 9.02 6.22 4.39
N VAL A 85 8.77 4.91 4.30
CA VAL A 85 9.44 4.05 3.32
C VAL A 85 9.14 4.55 1.91
N LEU A 86 7.89 4.94 1.69
CA LEU A 86 7.46 5.63 0.48
C LEU A 86 7.11 7.08 0.80
N LYS A 87 7.55 8.00 -0.07
CA LYS A 87 7.15 9.41 -0.02
C LYS A 87 6.83 9.88 -1.43
N VAL A 88 5.68 10.52 -1.61
CA VAL A 88 5.32 11.13 -2.90
C VAL A 88 5.57 12.62 -2.82
N THR A 89 6.24 13.17 -3.84
CA THR A 89 6.43 14.61 -4.00
C THR A 89 6.08 15.02 -5.41
N HIS A 90 5.77 16.30 -5.60
CA HIS A 90 5.44 16.85 -6.91
C HIS A 90 6.03 18.25 -7.06
N SER A 91 6.62 18.51 -8.23
CA SER A 91 7.04 19.85 -8.63
C SER A 91 6.73 20.10 -10.11
N LYS A 92 6.69 21.36 -10.52
CA LYS A 92 6.51 21.71 -11.93
C LYS A 92 7.67 21.26 -12.82
N GLU A 93 8.88 21.16 -12.26
CA GLU A 93 10.12 20.86 -12.99
C GLU A 93 10.31 19.35 -13.17
N THR A 94 10.08 18.59 -12.10
CA THR A 94 10.37 17.15 -12.05
C THR A 94 9.12 16.26 -12.15
N GLY A 95 7.92 16.85 -12.15
CA GLY A 95 6.67 16.12 -12.09
C GLY A 95 6.51 15.38 -10.76
N TYR A 96 5.81 14.24 -10.80
CA TYR A 96 5.65 13.37 -9.63
C TYR A 96 6.89 12.50 -9.42
N GLN A 97 7.35 12.46 -8.19
CA GLN A 97 8.47 11.63 -7.76
C GLN A 97 8.04 10.76 -6.59
N LEU A 98 8.47 9.50 -6.63
CA LEU A 98 8.37 8.55 -5.54
C LEU A 98 9.75 8.39 -4.92
N SER A 99 9.87 8.73 -3.65
CA SER A 99 11.01 8.30 -2.85
C SER A 99 10.77 6.88 -2.35
N VAL A 100 11.69 5.96 -2.61
CA VAL A 100 11.72 4.63 -2.00
C VAL A 100 13.01 4.54 -1.19
N ASN A 101 12.88 4.47 0.14
CA ASN A 101 14.04 4.48 1.06
C ASN A 101 15.02 5.63 0.78
N GLY A 102 14.50 6.84 0.49
CA GLY A 102 15.30 8.03 0.22
C GLY A 102 15.79 8.18 -1.22
N LYS A 103 15.73 7.13 -2.06
CA LYS A 103 16.06 7.23 -3.49
C LYS A 103 14.87 7.71 -4.30
N GLN A 104 15.09 8.62 -5.24
CA GLN A 104 14.02 9.24 -6.03
C GLN A 104 13.79 8.51 -7.34
N HIS A 105 12.53 8.26 -7.65
CA HIS A 105 12.08 7.56 -8.85
C HIS A 105 10.95 8.35 -9.51
N ALA A 106 10.96 8.44 -10.83
CA ALA A 106 9.86 9.06 -11.57
C ALA A 106 8.57 8.26 -11.37
N LEU A 107 7.52 8.95 -10.92
CA LEU A 107 6.20 8.39 -10.73
C LEU A 107 5.28 8.96 -11.84
N THR A 108 4.57 8.09 -12.54
CA THR A 108 3.65 8.52 -13.61
C THR A 108 2.23 8.20 -13.22
N LEU A 109 1.41 9.23 -12.97
CA LEU A 109 -0.02 9.03 -12.73
C LEU A 109 -0.73 8.52 -13.97
N GLN A 110 -1.81 7.77 -13.74
CA GLN A 110 -2.70 7.25 -14.76
C GLN A 110 -4.08 7.85 -14.50
N ASP A 111 -4.29 9.08 -14.97
CA ASP A 111 -5.49 9.89 -14.66
C ASP A 111 -6.78 9.19 -15.12
N ASP A 112 -6.71 8.37 -16.17
CA ASP A 112 -7.79 7.53 -16.71
C ASP A 112 -8.03 6.22 -15.94
N LYS A 113 -7.26 5.99 -14.87
CA LYS A 113 -7.33 4.81 -13.99
C LYS A 113 -7.58 5.21 -12.54
N SER A 114 -8.24 6.34 -12.34
CA SER A 114 -8.80 6.72 -11.05
C SER A 114 -10.12 5.97 -10.83
N TYR A 115 -10.39 5.55 -9.60
CA TYR A 115 -11.55 4.75 -9.24
C TYR A 115 -12.32 5.41 -8.10
N LEU A 116 -13.62 5.58 -8.27
CA LEU A 116 -14.51 6.12 -7.25
C LEU A 116 -15.41 5.01 -6.71
N SER A 117 -15.30 4.75 -5.40
CA SER A 117 -16.30 3.98 -4.66
C SER A 117 -17.15 4.93 -3.84
N TYR A 118 -18.46 4.95 -4.07
CA TYR A 118 -19.34 5.88 -3.38
C TYR A 118 -20.68 5.29 -2.99
N LYS A 119 -21.23 5.86 -1.91
CA LYS A 119 -22.59 5.62 -1.48
C LYS A 119 -23.25 6.98 -1.18
N PRO A 120 -24.31 7.35 -1.93
CA PRO A 120 -24.97 8.64 -1.78
C PRO A 120 -25.30 8.96 -0.31
N GLY A 121 -24.91 10.16 0.12
CA GLY A 121 -25.12 10.66 1.49
C GLY A 121 -24.37 9.92 2.58
N LYS A 122 -23.42 9.02 2.26
CA LYS A 122 -22.64 8.27 3.26
C LYS A 122 -21.14 8.46 3.13
N TYR A 123 -20.57 8.16 1.96
CA TYR A 123 -19.13 8.28 1.72
C TYR A 123 -18.85 8.37 0.21
N ALA A 124 -17.68 8.92 -0.12
CA ALA A 124 -17.11 8.91 -1.46
C ALA A 124 -15.59 8.83 -1.37
N TYR A 125 -15.03 7.69 -1.78
CA TYR A 125 -13.61 7.38 -1.69
C TYR A 125 -12.99 7.31 -3.09
N VAL A 126 -11.98 8.14 -3.34
CA VAL A 126 -11.27 8.22 -4.63
C VAL A 126 -9.92 7.50 -4.51
N THR A 127 -9.66 6.54 -5.39
CA THR A 127 -8.35 5.87 -5.49
C THR A 127 -7.68 6.25 -6.80
N PHE A 128 -6.47 6.80 -6.73
CA PHE A 128 -5.63 7.10 -7.88
C PHE A 128 -4.72 5.93 -8.21
N THR A 129 -4.28 5.84 -9.46
CA THR A 129 -3.29 4.84 -9.91
C THR A 129 -2.05 5.51 -10.44
N ALA A 130 -0.88 5.02 -10.06
CA ALA A 130 0.41 5.46 -10.57
C ALA A 130 1.28 4.29 -11.02
N VAL A 131 2.22 4.56 -11.91
CA VAL A 131 3.22 3.62 -12.41
C VAL A 131 4.61 4.12 -12.08
N CYS A 132 5.45 3.24 -11.54
CA CYS A 132 6.88 3.46 -11.37
C CYS A 132 7.65 2.39 -12.14
N LYS A 133 8.63 2.79 -12.96
CA LYS A 133 9.38 1.88 -13.85
C LYS A 133 10.85 1.72 -13.49
N THR A 134 11.36 2.55 -12.59
CA THR A 134 12.80 2.64 -12.31
C THR A 134 13.20 2.04 -10.97
N VAL A 135 12.23 1.66 -10.13
CA VAL A 135 12.48 0.93 -8.88
C VAL A 135 12.86 -0.50 -9.22
N THR A 136 13.88 -1.05 -8.56
CA THR A 136 14.28 -2.45 -8.71
C THR A 136 13.58 -3.35 -7.69
N ILE A 137 13.62 -4.67 -7.92
CA ILE A 137 13.02 -5.62 -6.97
C ILE A 137 13.76 -5.59 -5.63
N GLU A 138 15.08 -5.42 -5.64
CA GLU A 138 15.91 -5.32 -4.44
C GLU A 138 15.54 -4.08 -3.61
N GLU A 139 15.17 -2.98 -4.26
CA GLU A 139 14.70 -1.77 -3.58
C GLU A 139 13.33 -1.98 -2.94
N LEU A 140 12.40 -2.68 -3.61
CA LEU A 140 11.12 -3.07 -3.01
C LEU A 140 11.29 -4.07 -1.86
N GLU A 141 12.21 -5.02 -2.00
CA GLU A 141 12.54 -5.97 -0.93
C GLU A 141 13.11 -5.26 0.29
N ALA A 142 14.04 -4.33 0.07
CA ALA A 142 14.59 -3.50 1.14
C ALA A 142 13.49 -2.65 1.78
N ALA A 143 12.58 -2.06 1.00
CA ALA A 143 11.44 -1.31 1.50
C ALA A 143 10.49 -2.17 2.35
N GLN A 144 10.20 -3.41 1.93
CA GLN A 144 9.42 -4.37 2.71
C GLN A 144 10.09 -4.74 4.04
N MET A 145 11.42 -4.88 4.06
CA MET A 145 12.16 -5.25 5.28
C MET A 145 12.39 -4.07 6.24
N GLN A 146 12.23 -2.83 5.78
CA GLN A 146 12.39 -1.65 6.61
C GLN A 146 11.13 -1.39 7.43
N MET A 147 11.11 -1.87 8.67
CA MET A 147 10.35 -1.14 9.70
C MET A 147 11.05 0.21 9.89
N ASN A 148 10.46 1.29 9.39
CA ASN A 148 10.98 2.64 9.62
C ASN A 148 11.23 2.86 11.13
N PRO A 149 12.28 3.60 11.54
CA PRO A 149 12.57 3.92 12.95
C PRO A 149 11.35 4.38 13.76
N THR A 150 10.44 5.12 13.14
CA THR A 150 9.16 5.56 13.71
C THR A 150 8.22 4.40 14.02
N ALA A 151 8.04 3.50 13.05
CA ALA A 151 7.26 2.28 13.23
C ALA A 151 7.92 1.40 14.28
N ALA A 152 9.24 1.21 14.23
CA ALA A 152 9.99 0.42 15.20
C ALA A 152 9.88 1.00 16.62
N PHE A 153 9.85 2.33 16.78
CA PHE A 153 9.65 2.98 18.07
C PHE A 153 8.25 2.68 18.63
N TRP A 154 7.18 3.01 17.88
CA TRP A 154 5.81 2.83 18.37
C TRP A 154 5.39 1.35 18.44
N ASN A 155 5.91 0.50 17.54
CA ASN A 155 5.75 -0.96 17.54
C ASN A 155 6.33 -1.57 18.82
N GLN A 156 7.46 -1.07 19.34
CA GLN A 156 7.98 -1.59 20.61
C GLN A 156 7.01 -1.33 21.77
N ILE A 157 6.33 -0.19 21.77
CA ILE A 157 5.28 0.10 22.76
C ILE A 157 4.08 -0.83 22.54
N GLY A 158 3.56 -0.93 21.32
CA GLY A 158 2.39 -1.77 21.09
C GLY A 158 2.67 -3.28 21.25
N ASN A 159 3.86 -3.77 20.91
CA ASN A 159 4.30 -5.16 21.19
C ASN A 159 4.41 -5.44 22.68
N PHE A 160 4.78 -4.42 23.46
CA PHE A 160 4.68 -4.53 24.90
C PHE A 160 3.21 -4.56 25.32
N LEU A 161 2.37 -3.63 24.87
CA LEU A 161 0.97 -3.57 25.32
C LEU A 161 0.09 -4.75 24.87
N PHE A 162 0.33 -5.35 23.70
CA PHE A 162 -0.50 -6.43 23.14
C PHE A 162 -0.65 -7.66 24.05
N PRO A 163 0.43 -8.37 24.45
CA PRO A 163 0.32 -9.52 25.34
C PRO A 163 -0.23 -9.13 26.71
N HIS A 164 0.07 -7.92 27.20
CA HIS A 164 -0.44 -7.46 28.49
C HIS A 164 -1.93 -7.12 28.43
N THR A 165 -2.42 -6.58 27.32
CA THR A 165 -3.85 -6.35 27.09
C THR A 165 -4.62 -7.66 27.00
N ARG A 166 -4.00 -8.72 26.46
CA ARG A 166 -4.61 -10.06 26.38
C ARG A 166 -4.67 -10.76 27.74
N ASN A 167 -3.63 -10.59 28.56
CA ASN A 167 -3.45 -11.35 29.80
C ASN A 167 -3.92 -10.59 31.05
N ALA A 168 -4.15 -9.28 30.97
CA ALA A 168 -4.57 -8.47 32.09
C ALA A 168 -5.95 -8.90 32.63
N PRO A 169 -6.11 -8.96 33.97
CA PRO A 169 -7.42 -9.06 34.60
C PRO A 169 -8.33 -7.90 34.21
N LYS A 170 -9.63 -8.14 34.13
CA LYS A 170 -10.65 -7.14 33.78
C LYS A 170 -11.38 -6.58 35.00
N ASP A 171 -10.91 -6.93 36.18
CA ASP A 171 -11.50 -6.61 37.48
C ASP A 171 -10.50 -5.79 38.33
N ASP A 172 -10.83 -5.60 39.61
CA ASP A 172 -10.05 -4.80 40.55
C ASP A 172 -8.63 -5.33 40.79
N THR A 173 -8.32 -6.56 40.37
CA THR A 173 -6.96 -7.11 40.44
C THR A 173 -6.03 -6.58 39.34
N PHE A 174 -6.56 -5.81 38.38
CA PHE A 174 -5.77 -5.18 37.31
C PHE A 174 -4.57 -4.40 37.85
N SER A 175 -4.74 -3.60 38.90
CA SER A 175 -3.67 -2.74 39.41
C SER A 175 -2.48 -3.56 39.93
N VAL A 176 -2.76 -4.70 40.58
CA VAL A 176 -1.72 -5.65 41.04
C VAL A 176 -1.01 -6.28 39.85
N TYR A 177 -1.77 -6.68 38.83
CA TYR A 177 -1.19 -7.19 37.59
C TYR A 177 -0.29 -6.13 36.94
N TRP A 178 -0.76 -4.90 36.75
CA TRP A 178 0.00 -3.86 36.05
C TRP A 178 1.26 -3.45 36.80
N GLU A 179 1.21 -3.45 38.14
CA GLU A 179 2.37 -3.21 38.98
C GLU A 179 3.40 -4.35 38.88
N SER A 180 2.95 -5.60 38.75
CA SER A 180 3.88 -6.74 38.52
C SER A 180 4.67 -6.64 37.20
N GLN A 181 4.22 -5.80 36.27
CA GLN A 181 4.90 -5.54 34.99
C GLN A 181 5.84 -4.32 35.04
N SER A 182 6.01 -3.67 36.20
CA SER A 182 6.76 -2.43 36.35
C SER A 182 8.21 -2.54 35.89
N ALA A 183 8.89 -3.64 36.18
CA ALA A 183 10.27 -3.87 35.74
C ALA A 183 10.39 -3.99 34.21
N ALA A 184 9.48 -4.75 33.57
CA ALA A 184 9.47 -4.90 32.10
C ALA A 184 9.13 -3.57 31.41
N ARG A 185 8.18 -2.81 31.98
CA ARG A 185 7.82 -1.46 31.52
C ARG A 185 8.97 -0.47 31.66
N ALA A 186 9.66 -0.47 32.80
CA ALA A 186 10.81 0.40 33.04
C ALA A 186 11.95 0.13 32.04
N ASN A 187 12.24 -1.14 31.74
CA ASN A 187 13.23 -1.52 30.73
C ASN A 187 12.85 -1.01 29.33
N LEU A 188 11.58 -1.13 28.95
CA LEU A 188 11.09 -0.58 27.68
C LEU A 188 11.25 0.94 27.63
N ILE A 189 10.80 1.65 28.67
CA ILE A 189 10.91 3.12 28.76
C ILE A 189 12.37 3.56 28.67
N ALA A 190 13.27 2.92 29.41
CA ALA A 190 14.69 3.24 29.38
C ALA A 190 15.28 3.08 27.97
N LYS A 191 14.96 1.97 27.29
CA LYS A 191 15.38 1.73 25.90
C LYS A 191 14.86 2.80 24.95
N LEU A 192 13.57 3.13 25.04
CA LEU A 192 12.93 4.09 24.12
C LEU A 192 13.32 5.54 24.41
N SER A 193 13.61 5.89 25.66
CA SER A 193 13.98 7.25 26.05
C SER A 193 15.26 7.78 25.39
N GLN A 194 16.10 6.89 24.85
CA GLN A 194 17.32 7.24 24.12
C GLN A 194 17.09 7.56 22.63
N SER A 195 15.85 7.49 22.15
CA SER A 195 15.52 7.70 20.74
C SER A 195 15.51 9.19 20.38
N ASP A 196 16.04 9.53 19.21
CA ASP A 196 15.98 10.89 18.69
C ASP A 196 14.58 11.19 18.13
N GLU A 197 13.87 12.11 18.79
CA GLU A 197 12.51 12.53 18.43
C GLU A 197 12.42 13.18 17.04
N ASN A 198 13.52 13.72 16.53
CA ASN A 198 13.55 14.28 15.18
C ASN A 198 13.48 13.21 14.10
N LEU A 199 13.86 11.97 14.41
CA LEU A 199 13.80 10.83 13.49
C LEU A 199 12.41 10.17 13.48
N LEU A 200 11.50 10.55 14.38
CA LEU A 200 10.11 10.10 14.34
C LEU A 200 9.34 10.88 13.27
N LEU A 201 8.86 10.18 12.25
CA LEU A 201 7.91 10.67 11.25
C LEU A 201 6.53 10.91 11.86
N ILE A 202 6.08 10.00 12.72
CA ILE A 202 4.83 10.09 13.48
C ILE A 202 5.18 10.61 14.86
N LYS A 203 4.78 11.85 15.13
CA LYS A 203 5.13 12.56 16.36
C LYS A 203 4.32 12.06 17.57
N PRO A 204 4.84 12.23 18.81
CA PRO A 204 4.10 11.92 20.04
C PRO A 204 2.75 12.63 20.15
N THR A 205 2.62 13.80 19.52
CA THR A 205 1.37 14.58 19.46
C THR A 205 0.29 13.83 18.71
N VAL A 206 0.65 13.13 17.63
CA VAL A 206 -0.27 12.36 16.80
C VAL A 206 -0.70 11.06 17.50
N VAL A 207 0.23 10.39 18.19
CA VAL A 207 -0.04 9.06 18.78
C VAL A 207 -0.64 9.16 20.18
N PHE A 208 -0.08 10.01 21.02
CA PHE A 208 -0.42 10.12 22.44
C PHE A 208 -1.04 11.48 22.80
N GLY A 209 -1.13 12.44 21.89
CA GLY A 209 -1.59 13.80 22.22
C GLY A 209 -0.63 14.52 23.19
N THR A 210 0.66 14.19 23.14
CA THR A 210 1.71 14.76 24.01
C THR A 210 2.78 15.44 23.19
N GLU A 211 3.47 16.44 23.72
CA GLU A 211 4.44 17.23 22.96
C GLU A 211 5.78 16.53 22.78
N THR A 212 6.13 15.57 23.65
CA THR A 212 7.46 14.93 23.63
C THR A 212 7.39 13.41 23.81
N ILE A 213 8.46 12.71 23.42
CA ILE A 213 8.62 11.27 23.69
C ILE A 213 8.52 10.97 25.18
N ALA A 214 9.16 11.78 26.04
CA ALA A 214 9.19 11.56 27.48
C ALA A 214 7.77 11.59 28.09
N GLN A 215 6.94 12.54 27.65
CA GLN A 215 5.54 12.62 28.06
C GLN A 215 4.72 11.43 27.56
N ALA A 216 4.92 10.98 26.32
CA ALA A 216 4.26 9.79 25.79
C ALA A 216 4.63 8.52 26.59
N LEU A 217 5.93 8.34 26.91
CA LEU A 217 6.40 7.20 27.70
C LEU A 217 5.88 7.24 29.14
N ALA A 218 5.74 8.43 29.74
CA ALA A 218 5.16 8.58 31.07
C ALA A 218 3.72 8.03 31.15
N LYS A 219 2.93 8.20 30.08
CA LYS A 219 1.55 7.67 30.02
C LYS A 219 1.45 6.15 30.18
N LEU A 220 2.52 5.39 29.93
CA LEU A 220 2.55 3.94 30.18
C LEU A 220 2.51 3.62 31.68
N ASN A 221 3.06 4.50 32.52
CA ASN A 221 3.03 4.32 33.97
C ASN A 221 1.67 4.67 34.57
N ASP A 222 0.91 5.55 33.91
CA ASP A 222 -0.34 6.10 34.43
C ASP A 222 -1.58 5.24 34.17
N ILE A 223 -1.43 4.08 33.53
CA ILE A 223 -2.55 3.17 33.23
C ILE A 223 -3.06 2.53 34.53
N LYS A 224 -4.32 2.81 34.88
CA LYS A 224 -4.96 2.40 36.14
C LYS A 224 -6.04 1.33 35.98
N SER A 225 -6.46 1.05 34.76
CA SER A 225 -7.50 0.05 34.50
C SER A 225 -7.26 -0.73 33.20
N TYR A 226 -7.92 -1.89 33.10
CA TYR A 226 -7.98 -2.65 31.85
C TYR A 226 -8.55 -1.83 30.69
N GLY A 227 -9.57 -1.00 30.96
CA GLY A 227 -10.18 -0.14 29.94
C GLY A 227 -9.19 0.88 29.37
N GLU A 228 -8.37 1.48 30.23
CA GLU A 228 -7.29 2.38 29.81
C GLU A 228 -6.18 1.65 29.07
N LEU A 229 -5.78 0.46 29.52
CA LEU A 229 -4.79 -0.38 28.83
C LEU A 229 -5.27 -0.74 27.41
N MET A 230 -6.51 -1.22 27.31
CA MET A 230 -7.14 -1.56 26.04
C MET A 230 -7.27 -0.34 25.13
N THR A 231 -7.64 0.82 25.69
CA THR A 231 -7.75 2.07 24.93
C THR A 231 -6.37 2.49 24.41
N MET A 232 -5.36 2.45 25.26
CA MET A 232 -3.98 2.75 24.90
C MET A 232 -3.54 1.83 23.76
N PHE A 233 -3.68 0.52 23.92
CA PHE A 233 -3.32 -0.41 22.86
C PHE A 233 -4.12 -0.16 21.58
N LYS A 234 -5.46 -0.30 21.62
CA LYS A 234 -6.30 -0.29 20.43
C LYS A 234 -6.32 1.06 19.69
N HIS A 235 -6.31 2.17 20.42
CA HIS A 235 -6.54 3.50 19.87
C HIS A 235 -5.29 4.38 19.75
N THR A 236 -4.14 3.99 20.31
CA THR A 236 -2.89 4.75 20.15
C THR A 236 -1.86 3.98 19.32
N VAL A 237 -1.31 2.88 19.86
CA VAL A 237 -0.14 2.20 19.28
C VAL A 237 -0.46 0.91 18.54
N GLY A 238 -1.67 0.37 18.67
CA GLY A 238 -2.09 -0.92 18.12
C GLY A 238 -1.92 -0.98 16.60
N ARG A 239 -2.22 0.13 15.93
CA ARG A 239 -2.00 0.31 14.48
C ARG A 239 -0.53 0.18 14.05
N TYR A 240 0.41 0.34 14.99
CA TYR A 240 1.85 0.24 14.76
C TYR A 240 2.43 -1.09 15.22
N SER A 241 1.74 -1.83 16.09
CA SER A 241 2.23 -3.11 16.63
C SER A 241 1.80 -4.37 15.89
N GLU A 242 0.78 -4.28 15.05
CA GLU A 242 0.26 -5.44 14.34
C GLU A 242 0.83 -5.58 12.92
N ARG A 243 1.77 -4.72 12.52
CA ARG A 243 2.25 -4.67 11.13
C ARG A 243 3.67 -5.24 11.03
N PRO A 244 3.86 -6.48 10.54
CA PRO A 244 5.17 -7.01 10.12
C PRO A 244 5.77 -6.29 8.88
N GLY A 245 5.35 -5.05 8.60
CA GLY A 245 5.74 -4.28 7.41
C GLY A 245 4.66 -4.29 6.32
N TYR A 246 5.07 -3.80 5.15
CA TYR A 246 4.35 -3.90 3.89
C TYR A 246 4.75 -5.17 3.16
N TYR A 247 3.91 -5.61 2.24
CA TYR A 247 4.19 -6.76 1.41
C TYR A 247 4.22 -6.36 -0.06
N VAL A 248 5.09 -7.01 -0.80
CA VAL A 248 5.14 -6.94 -2.26
C VAL A 248 4.27 -8.05 -2.84
N PHE A 249 3.42 -7.71 -3.81
CA PHE A 249 2.55 -8.64 -4.50
C PHE A 249 2.76 -8.52 -5.99
N THR A 250 2.60 -9.60 -6.75
CA THR A 250 2.35 -9.45 -8.19
C THR A 250 0.91 -8.99 -8.40
N THR A 251 0.68 -8.19 -9.44
CA THR A 251 -0.67 -7.78 -9.86
C THR A 251 -1.55 -8.99 -10.18
N SER A 252 -0.97 -10.04 -10.77
CA SER A 252 -1.63 -11.31 -11.08
C SER A 252 -2.16 -12.02 -9.83
N GLU A 253 -1.39 -12.04 -8.74
CA GLU A 253 -1.78 -12.64 -7.47
C GLU A 253 -2.94 -11.90 -6.81
N LEU A 254 -2.91 -10.57 -6.78
CA LEU A 254 -4.01 -9.77 -6.24
C LEU A 254 -5.30 -9.96 -7.06
N VAL A 255 -5.20 -9.97 -8.40
CA VAL A 255 -6.36 -10.21 -9.28
C VAL A 255 -6.90 -11.63 -9.09
N ARG A 256 -6.03 -12.64 -8.93
CA ARG A 256 -6.43 -14.01 -8.62
C ARG A 256 -7.19 -14.09 -7.30
N ALA A 257 -6.68 -13.42 -6.25
CA ALA A 257 -7.29 -13.44 -4.92
C ALA A 257 -8.68 -12.80 -4.89
N VAL A 258 -8.91 -11.70 -5.61
CA VAL A 258 -10.24 -11.03 -5.62
C VAL A 258 -11.28 -11.73 -6.50
N ASN A 259 -10.84 -12.50 -7.50
CA ASN A 259 -11.74 -13.18 -8.45
C ASN A 259 -12.11 -14.61 -8.03
N ASN A 260 -11.46 -15.16 -7.01
CA ASN A 260 -11.71 -16.52 -6.57
C ASN A 260 -12.27 -16.54 -5.15
N GLU A 261 -13.60 -16.57 -5.04
CA GLU A 261 -14.31 -16.61 -3.74
C GLU A 261 -13.95 -17.83 -2.87
N ALA A 262 -13.44 -18.91 -3.46
CA ALA A 262 -12.99 -20.09 -2.73
C ALA A 262 -11.60 -19.91 -2.10
N ILE A 263 -10.82 -18.94 -2.56
CA ILE A 263 -9.46 -18.67 -2.10
C ILE A 263 -9.49 -17.47 -1.16
N LYS A 264 -9.47 -17.76 0.14
CA LYS A 264 -9.36 -16.76 1.21
C LYS A 264 -7.91 -16.46 1.56
N GLU A 265 -6.96 -16.66 0.65
CA GLU A 265 -5.54 -16.52 0.95
C GLU A 265 -4.89 -15.65 -0.12
N VAL A 266 -4.27 -14.56 0.36
CA VAL A 266 -3.43 -13.69 -0.45
C VAL A 266 -1.99 -14.00 -0.10
N ASN A 267 -1.21 -14.33 -1.13
CA ASN A 267 0.21 -14.63 -0.99
C ASN A 267 1.05 -13.44 -1.43
N ASP A 268 2.20 -13.22 -0.79
CA ASP A 268 3.20 -12.28 -1.31
C ASP A 268 3.83 -12.81 -2.61
N TYR A 269 4.65 -11.99 -3.27
CA TYR A 269 5.37 -12.40 -4.50
C TYR A 269 6.34 -13.57 -4.30
N LYS A 270 6.66 -13.96 -3.06
CA LYS A 270 7.46 -15.13 -2.69
C LYS A 270 6.60 -16.38 -2.41
N GLY A 271 5.28 -16.26 -2.47
CA GLY A 271 4.33 -17.35 -2.23
C GLY A 271 3.97 -17.56 -0.76
N ASN A 272 4.37 -16.68 0.16
CA ASN A 272 4.01 -16.78 1.57
C ASN A 272 2.61 -16.22 1.77
N LYS A 273 1.77 -16.92 2.55
CA LYS A 273 0.46 -16.42 2.96
C LYS A 273 0.62 -15.22 3.91
N VAL A 274 0.02 -14.09 3.55
CA VAL A 274 0.11 -12.84 4.33
C VAL A 274 -1.23 -12.26 4.74
N ALA A 275 -2.31 -12.57 4.02
CA ALA A 275 -3.64 -12.08 4.36
C ALA A 275 -4.76 -13.05 3.99
N SER A 276 -5.94 -12.80 4.57
CA SER A 276 -7.16 -13.58 4.33
C SER A 276 -8.11 -12.98 3.30
N GLY A 277 -7.77 -11.79 2.78
CA GLY A 277 -8.55 -11.04 1.79
C GLY A 277 -8.00 -9.64 1.55
N ILE A 278 -8.70 -8.88 0.71
CA ILE A 278 -8.36 -7.50 0.33
C ILE A 278 -9.59 -6.61 0.60
N PHE A 279 -9.40 -5.49 1.28
CA PHE A 279 -10.49 -4.62 1.71
C PHE A 279 -11.12 -3.86 0.54
N ASN A 280 -10.29 -3.36 -0.37
CA ASN A 280 -10.70 -2.63 -1.56
C ASN A 280 -10.63 -3.50 -2.81
N ASP A 281 -11.21 -4.70 -2.72
CA ASP A 281 -11.20 -5.70 -3.79
C ASP A 281 -11.75 -5.17 -5.12
N SER A 282 -12.69 -4.22 -5.06
CA SER A 282 -13.39 -3.68 -6.22
C SER A 282 -12.51 -2.74 -7.04
N ALA A 283 -11.64 -1.96 -6.39
CA ALA A 283 -10.60 -1.20 -7.07
C ALA A 283 -9.58 -2.13 -7.74
N VAL A 284 -9.19 -3.21 -7.05
CA VAL A 284 -8.30 -4.24 -7.61
C VAL A 284 -8.92 -4.89 -8.85
N LYS A 285 -10.19 -5.31 -8.77
CA LYS A 285 -10.95 -5.92 -9.88
C LYS A 285 -11.05 -4.99 -11.09
N ALA A 286 -11.24 -3.69 -10.88
CA ALA A 286 -11.43 -2.72 -11.96
C ALA A 286 -10.11 -2.31 -12.63
N ILE A 287 -9.04 -2.12 -11.84
CA ILE A 287 -7.81 -1.47 -12.32
C ILE A 287 -6.71 -2.47 -12.65
N LEU A 288 -6.42 -3.42 -11.75
CA LEU A 288 -5.23 -4.27 -11.87
C LEU A 288 -5.23 -5.26 -13.04
N PRO A 289 -6.36 -5.74 -13.59
CA PRO A 289 -6.33 -6.59 -14.78
C PRO A 289 -5.61 -5.95 -15.98
N SER A 290 -5.65 -4.61 -16.10
CA SER A 290 -4.95 -3.88 -17.16
C SER A 290 -3.42 -3.84 -16.99
N PHE A 291 -2.92 -4.32 -15.85
CA PHE A 291 -1.51 -4.45 -15.52
C PHE A 291 -1.06 -5.90 -15.41
N ILE A 292 -1.87 -6.88 -15.77
CA ILE A 292 -1.37 -8.25 -15.90
C ILE A 292 -0.53 -8.32 -17.18
N PRO A 293 0.74 -8.77 -17.11
CA PRO A 293 1.53 -9.00 -18.31
C PRO A 293 0.74 -9.92 -19.24
N SER A 294 0.41 -9.43 -20.44
CA SER A 294 -0.20 -10.27 -21.46
C SER A 294 0.74 -11.44 -21.70
N GLN A 295 0.28 -12.67 -21.48
CA GLN A 295 0.98 -13.85 -21.96
C GLN A 295 1.06 -13.70 -23.48
N ILE A 296 2.18 -13.18 -23.98
CA ILE A 296 2.51 -13.33 -25.38
C ILE A 296 2.64 -14.84 -25.54
N SER A 297 1.63 -15.44 -26.15
CA SER A 297 1.71 -16.79 -26.67
C SER A 297 3.00 -16.85 -27.49
N VAL A 298 4.03 -17.48 -26.94
CA VAL A 298 5.14 -17.97 -27.75
C VAL A 298 4.46 -18.96 -28.68
N GLY A 299 4.23 -18.50 -29.92
CA GLY A 299 3.48 -19.24 -30.91
C GLY A 299 4.03 -20.66 -30.99
N ASN A 300 3.15 -21.63 -30.87
CA ASN A 300 3.38 -22.97 -31.38
C ASN A 300 3.52 -22.87 -32.90
N SER A 301 4.69 -22.44 -33.39
CA SER A 301 5.14 -22.80 -34.73
C SER A 301 5.72 -24.21 -34.64
N ARG A 302 4.82 -25.20 -34.51
CA ARG A 302 5.13 -26.63 -34.63
C ARG A 302 4.54 -27.26 -35.90
N ASP A 303 4.23 -26.44 -36.90
CA ASP A 303 3.88 -26.84 -38.27
C ASP A 303 5.05 -26.66 -39.24
N SER A 304 6.22 -27.19 -38.86
CA SER A 304 7.35 -27.35 -39.78
C SER A 304 8.28 -28.49 -39.35
N LEU A 305 7.68 -29.62 -38.95
CA LEU A 305 8.39 -30.86 -38.63
C LEU A 305 7.92 -32.04 -39.49
N PHE A 306 7.65 -31.82 -40.78
CA PHE A 306 7.69 -32.89 -41.79
C PHE A 306 8.11 -32.34 -43.14
N ALA A 307 9.42 -32.17 -43.31
CA ALA A 307 10.05 -32.28 -44.62
C ALA A 307 11.39 -32.98 -44.42
N SER A 308 11.42 -34.28 -44.72
CA SER A 308 12.63 -35.09 -44.74
C SER A 308 13.55 -34.65 -45.89
N PRO A 309 14.87 -34.89 -45.76
CA PRO A 309 15.90 -34.19 -46.51
C PRO A 309 16.20 -34.90 -47.83
N ASN A 310 16.62 -34.15 -48.84
CA ASN A 310 17.69 -34.60 -49.74
C ASN A 310 18.24 -33.48 -50.64
N THR A 311 19.58 -33.39 -50.56
CA THR A 311 20.54 -33.15 -51.65
C THR A 311 20.74 -31.77 -52.30
N VAL A 312 21.89 -31.16 -51.93
CA VAL A 312 23.07 -30.86 -52.77
C VAL A 312 23.01 -29.70 -53.80
N SER A 313 23.79 -28.66 -53.45
CA SER A 313 24.80 -27.94 -54.24
C SER A 313 24.46 -27.02 -55.43
N SER A 314 24.91 -25.77 -55.24
CA SER A 314 25.67 -24.89 -56.13
C SER A 314 25.05 -24.22 -57.37
N SER A 315 25.22 -22.90 -57.34
CA SER A 315 25.80 -22.01 -58.35
C SER A 315 24.91 -21.37 -59.42
N SER A 316 24.98 -20.03 -59.39
CA SER A 316 25.07 -19.07 -60.50
C SER A 316 23.92 -18.89 -61.50
N GLU A 317 23.59 -17.61 -61.62
CA GLU A 317 23.33 -16.86 -62.86
C GLU A 317 21.95 -16.90 -63.55
N GLN A 318 21.60 -15.68 -63.96
CA GLN A 318 20.84 -15.28 -65.15
C GLN A 318 19.31 -15.24 -65.11
N GLN A 319 18.84 -13.98 -65.09
CA GLN A 319 17.87 -13.39 -66.02
C GLN A 319 17.32 -14.32 -67.11
N ALA A 320 15.99 -14.34 -67.27
CA ALA A 320 15.34 -14.16 -68.57
C ALA A 320 13.84 -13.87 -68.44
N LEU A 321 13.40 -12.92 -69.26
CA LEU A 321 12.03 -12.55 -69.60
C LEU A 321 11.28 -13.65 -70.38
N GLN A 322 10.00 -13.35 -70.62
CA GLN A 322 9.06 -13.87 -71.63
C GLN A 322 8.10 -14.95 -71.12
N MET A 323 6.82 -14.58 -70.89
CA MET A 323 5.73 -14.34 -71.86
C MET A 323 4.93 -15.61 -72.18
N SER A 324 3.62 -15.45 -72.01
CA SER A 324 2.52 -16.04 -72.80
C SER A 324 2.24 -17.53 -72.52
N TYR A 325 1.02 -18.01 -72.26
CA TYR A 325 -0.24 -17.82 -72.97
C TYR A 325 -1.39 -18.46 -72.15
N SER A 326 -2.62 -18.04 -72.47
CA SER A 326 -3.95 -18.53 -72.06
C SER A 326 -4.55 -17.88 -70.82
#